data_AF-A0A9E5WZA4-F1
#
_entry.id   AF-A0A9E5WZA4-F1
#
_cell.length_a   1.000
_cell.length_b   1.000
_cell.length_c   1.000
_cell.angle_alpha   90.00
_cell.angle_beta   90.00
_cell.angle_gamma   90.00
#
_symmetry.space_group_name_H-M   'P 1'
#
loop_
_entity.id
_entity.type
_entity.pdbx_description
1 polymer ?
#
loop_
_entity_poly.entity_id
_entity_poly.type
_entity_poly.pdbx_seq_one_letter_code
_entity_poly.pdbx_strand_id
1 'polypeptide(L)'
;MLVFFFGTAKRRGRLVQDAAKSRASALGRAAAWAVVIAYNIVGIIDIYSTIAALESGAGMEANPLVRTVMFHAGDGWIAAKLALQGVISFMVLWFPHWIVISFFAVASAINAGIVYNNLVIAGVL
;
A
#
# COMPACT_ATOMS: atom_id res chain seq x y z
N MET A 1 -5.61 24.04 -17.61
CA MET A 1 -6.38 22.86 -18.07
C MET A 1 -5.69 22.28 -19.30
N LEU A 2 -4.65 21.45 -19.16
CA LEU A 2 -3.84 20.99 -20.31
C LEU A 2 -2.98 19.75 -19.97
N VAL A 3 -3.59 18.55 -19.93
CA VAL A 3 -2.83 17.28 -20.04
C VAL A 3 -3.73 16.19 -20.66
N PHE A 4 -4.03 16.25 -21.97
CA PHE A 4 -4.90 15.25 -22.61
C PHE A 4 -4.45 14.81 -24.02
N PHE A 5 -3.16 14.78 -24.38
CA PHE A 5 -2.81 14.58 -25.81
C PHE A 5 -1.54 13.77 -26.21
N PHE A 6 -1.14 12.70 -25.50
CA PHE A 6 -0.03 11.86 -26.00
C PHE A 6 -0.29 10.35 -26.08
N GLY A 7 -1.31 9.96 -26.86
CA GLY A 7 -1.41 8.60 -27.39
C GLY A 7 -2.21 8.58 -28.70
N THR A 8 -1.58 8.17 -29.80
CA THR A 8 -2.28 7.89 -31.08
C THR A 8 -3.45 6.93 -30.84
N ALA A 9 -4.52 7.01 -31.65
CA ALA A 9 -5.70 6.16 -31.51
C ALA A 9 -5.35 4.66 -31.42
N LYS A 10 -4.31 4.24 -32.15
CA LYS A 10 -3.73 2.90 -32.11
C LYS A 10 -3.14 2.51 -30.74
N ARG A 11 -2.49 3.45 -30.04
CA ARG A 11 -1.96 3.27 -28.68
C ARG A 11 -3.08 3.19 -27.65
N ARG A 12 -4.12 4.02 -27.77
CA ARG A 12 -5.34 3.92 -26.93
C ARG A 12 -6.03 2.57 -27.09
N GLY A 13 -6.18 2.08 -28.34
CA GLY A 13 -6.75 0.76 -28.61
C GLY A 13 -5.98 -0.40 -27.96
N ARG A 14 -4.64 -0.37 -28.00
CA ARG A 14 -3.81 -1.37 -27.30
C ARG A 14 -4.00 -1.33 -25.79
N LEU A 15 -3.99 -0.15 -25.18
CA LEU A 15 -4.20 0.00 -23.73
C LEU A 15 -5.57 -0.57 -23.28
N VAL A 16 -6.62 -0.37 -24.08
CA VAL A 16 -7.95 -0.95 -23.81
C VAL A 16 -7.92 -2.48 -23.90
N GLN A 17 -7.24 -3.04 -24.90
CA GLN A 17 -7.09 -4.49 -25.03
C GLN A 17 -6.26 -5.11 -23.91
N ASP A 18 -5.16 -4.47 -23.52
CA ASP A 18 -4.31 -4.92 -22.40
C ASP A 18 -5.07 -4.85 -21.07
N ALA A 19 -5.91 -3.83 -20.90
CA ALA A 19 -6.81 -3.72 -19.75
C ALA A 19 -7.86 -4.83 -19.72
N ALA A 20 -8.49 -5.11 -20.86
CA ALA A 20 -9.46 -6.20 -20.97
C ALA A 20 -8.82 -7.56 -20.70
N LYS A 21 -7.63 -7.82 -21.26
CA LYS A 21 -6.87 -9.07 -21.02
C LYS A 21 -6.44 -9.23 -19.57
N SER A 22 -5.91 -8.18 -18.95
CA SER A 22 -5.50 -8.22 -17.55
C SER A 22 -6.68 -8.49 -16.63
N ARG A 23 -7.83 -7.85 -16.88
CA ARG A 23 -9.07 -8.10 -16.14
C ARG A 23 -9.66 -9.50 -16.40
N ALA A 24 -9.46 -10.08 -17.58
CA ALA A 24 -9.96 -11.40 -17.94
C ALA A 24 -9.15 -12.55 -17.31
N SER A 25 -7.87 -12.33 -16.96
CA SER A 25 -7.00 -13.35 -16.37
C SER A 25 -7.43 -13.78 -14.95
N ALA A 26 -7.83 -15.04 -14.79
CA ALA A 26 -8.18 -15.61 -13.49
C ALA A 26 -6.98 -15.67 -12.52
N LEU A 27 -5.81 -16.04 -13.04
CA LEU A 27 -4.57 -16.09 -12.26
C LEU A 27 -4.13 -14.70 -11.80
N GLY A 28 -4.22 -13.69 -12.67
CA GLY A 28 -3.89 -12.31 -12.32
C GLY A 28 -4.79 -11.78 -11.20
N ARG A 29 -6.11 -12.07 -11.28
CA ARG A 29 -7.06 -11.71 -10.22
C ARG A 29 -6.75 -12.43 -8.90
N ALA A 30 -6.48 -13.73 -8.93
CA ALA A 30 -6.16 -14.50 -7.74
C ALA A 30 -4.87 -13.98 -7.06
N ALA A 31 -3.82 -13.72 -7.85
CA ALA A 31 -2.57 -13.13 -7.35
C ALA A 31 -2.79 -11.73 -6.76
N ALA A 32 -3.58 -10.88 -7.43
CA ALA A 32 -3.93 -9.56 -6.91
C ALA A 32 -4.66 -9.65 -5.57
N TRP A 33 -5.64 -10.55 -5.43
CA TRP A 33 -6.32 -10.77 -4.15
C TRP A 33 -5.37 -11.24 -3.05
N ALA A 34 -4.52 -12.22 -3.33
CA ALA A 34 -3.56 -12.74 -2.36
C ALA A 34 -2.62 -11.63 -1.85
N VAL A 35 -2.05 -10.84 -2.77
CA VAL A 35 -1.14 -9.74 -2.41
C VAL A 35 -1.88 -8.62 -1.68
N VAL A 36 -3.10 -8.27 -2.08
CA VAL A 36 -3.90 -7.25 -1.39
C VAL A 36 -4.28 -7.68 0.03
N ILE A 37 -4.65 -8.95 0.24
CA ILE A 37 -4.93 -9.48 1.59
C ILE A 37 -3.68 -9.39 2.46
N ALA A 38 -2.54 -9.88 1.97
CA ALA A 38 -1.28 -9.81 2.69
C ALA A 38 -0.87 -8.36 3.01
N TYR A 39 -0.97 -7.46 2.03
CA TYR A 39 -0.72 -6.03 2.20
C TYR A 39 -1.59 -5.43 3.31
N ASN A 40 -2.89 -5.74 3.34
CA ASN A 40 -3.79 -5.19 4.34
C ASN A 40 -3.50 -5.70 5.75
N ILE A 41 -3.18 -7.00 5.88
CA ILE A 41 -2.76 -7.58 7.15
C ILE A 41 -1.49 -6.89 7.65
N VAL A 42 -0.46 -6.78 6.80
CA VAL A 42 0.79 -6.10 7.13
C VAL A 42 0.53 -4.64 7.50
N GLY A 43 -0.35 -3.93 6.78
CA GLY A 43 -0.69 -2.54 7.08
C GLY A 43 -1.40 -2.35 8.43
N ILE A 44 -2.24 -3.29 8.85
CA ILE A 44 -2.85 -3.27 10.19
C ILE A 44 -1.78 -3.50 11.27
N ILE A 45 -0.89 -4.49 11.06
CA ILE A 45 0.18 -4.79 12.01
C ILE A 45 1.17 -3.61 12.08
N ASP A 46 1.38 -2.90 10.96
CA ASP A 46 2.22 -1.70 10.90
C ASP A 46 1.67 -0.54 11.73
N ILE A 47 0.36 -0.34 11.76
CA ILE A 47 -0.28 0.61 12.68
C ILE A 47 0.02 0.21 14.12
N TYR A 48 -0.24 -1.05 14.48
CA TYR A 48 -0.01 -1.55 15.82
C TYR A 48 1.47 -1.43 16.25
N SER A 49 2.39 -1.86 15.41
CA SER A 49 3.82 -1.85 15.72
C SER A 49 4.37 -0.44 15.83
N THR A 50 3.87 0.50 15.02
CA THR A 50 4.23 1.93 15.11
C THR A 50 3.75 2.51 16.44
N ILE A 51 2.51 2.24 16.86
CA ILE A 51 2.00 2.71 18.15
C ILE A 51 2.83 2.12 19.29
N ALA A 52 3.06 0.81 19.28
CA ALA A 52 3.84 0.13 20.31
C ALA A 52 5.28 0.69 20.41
N ALA A 53 5.93 0.98 19.29
CA ALA A 53 7.28 1.54 19.27
C ALA A 53 7.34 3.00 19.76
N LEU A 54 6.28 3.79 19.52
CA LEU A 54 6.18 5.17 20.01
C LEU A 54 5.84 5.21 21.51
N GLU A 55 4.92 4.37 21.98
CA GLU A 55 4.48 4.31 23.37
C GLU A 55 5.54 3.73 24.31
N SER A 56 6.38 2.81 23.83
CA SER A 56 7.51 2.29 24.59
C SER A 56 8.60 3.34 24.87
N GLY A 57 8.54 4.50 24.21
CA GLY A 57 9.57 5.54 24.27
C GLY A 57 10.90 5.14 23.62
N ALA A 58 10.99 3.93 23.06
CA ALA A 58 12.21 3.40 22.43
C ALA A 58 12.33 3.82 20.96
N GLY A 59 11.22 4.18 20.30
CA GLY A 59 11.17 4.65 18.92
C GLY A 59 10.74 6.12 18.81
N MET A 60 11.31 6.84 17.84
CA MET A 60 10.72 8.08 17.32
C MET A 60 10.44 7.90 15.84
N GLU A 61 9.29 8.39 15.38
CA GLU A 61 8.97 8.47 13.96
C GLU A 61 10.07 9.27 13.24
N ALA A 62 10.80 8.59 12.34
CA ALA A 62 11.99 9.14 11.69
C ALA A 62 11.64 10.26 10.71
N ASN A 63 10.43 10.21 10.11
CA ASN A 63 9.98 11.24 9.19
C ASN A 63 9.33 12.41 9.96
N PRO A 64 9.94 13.61 9.96
CA PRO A 64 9.46 14.75 10.76
C PRO A 64 8.07 15.24 10.31
N LEU A 65 7.74 15.11 9.02
CA LEU A 65 6.41 15.48 8.52
C LEU A 65 5.35 14.52 9.04
N VAL A 66 5.61 13.21 8.93
CA VAL A 66 4.68 12.17 9.41
C VAL A 66 4.48 12.31 10.91
N ARG A 67 5.57 12.51 11.66
CA ARG A 67 5.52 12.77 13.11
C ARG A 67 4.65 13.98 13.45
N THR A 68 4.81 15.09 12.72
CA THR A 68 4.03 16.30 12.95
C THR A 68 2.54 16.05 12.69
N VAL A 69 2.21 15.33 11.62
CA VAL A 69 0.83 14.97 11.29
C VAL A 69 0.25 14.04 12.35
N MET A 70 0.97 13.01 12.79
CA MET A 70 0.51 12.10 13.85
C MET A 70 0.25 12.83 15.16
N PHE A 71 1.12 13.78 15.54
CA PHE A 71 0.95 14.57 16.75
C PHE A 71 -0.30 15.47 16.71
N HIS A 72 -0.58 16.13 15.58
CA HIS A 72 -1.73 17.03 15.44
C HIS A 72 -3.04 16.29 15.17
N ALA A 73 -2.99 15.18 14.43
CA ALA A 73 -4.18 14.41 14.05
C ALA A 73 -4.67 13.46 15.16
N GLY A 74 -3.83 13.17 16.18
CA GLY A 74 -4.10 12.10 17.14
C GLY A 74 -4.43 10.80 16.41
N ASP A 75 -5.38 10.01 16.88
CA ASP A 75 -5.76 8.74 16.23
C ASP A 75 -6.33 8.91 14.80
N GLY A 76 -6.63 10.14 14.36
CA GLY A 76 -7.11 10.42 13.00
C GLY A 76 -6.15 9.99 11.89
N TRP A 77 -4.84 9.90 12.16
CA TRP A 77 -3.87 9.40 11.16
C TRP A 77 -4.09 7.92 10.83
N ILE A 78 -4.63 7.13 11.77
CA ILE A 78 -4.95 5.70 11.57
C ILE A 78 -6.03 5.56 10.52
N ALA A 79 -7.13 6.32 10.67
CA ALA A 79 -8.23 6.32 9.72
C ALA A 79 -7.78 6.78 8.33
N ALA A 80 -6.96 7.83 8.24
CA ALA A 80 -6.40 8.30 6.98
C ALA A 80 -5.51 7.23 6.31
N LYS A 81 -4.68 6.52 7.09
CA LYS A 81 -3.83 5.44 6.59
C LYS A 81 -4.64 4.26 6.06
N LEU A 82 -5.65 3.81 6.81
CA LEU A 82 -6.56 2.74 6.39
C LEU A 82 -7.37 3.12 5.13
N ALA A 83 -7.82 4.39 5.04
CA ALA A 83 -8.52 4.88 3.85
C ALA A 83 -7.60 4.85 2.61
N LEU A 84 -6.37 5.36 2.74
CA LEU A 84 -5.39 5.32 1.66
C LEU A 84 -5.06 3.87 1.26
N GLN A 85 -4.90 2.99 2.24
CA GLN A 85 -4.68 1.56 2.04
C GLN A 85 -5.84 0.91 1.25
N GLY A 86 -7.08 1.27 1.59
CA GLY A 86 -8.28 0.83 0.87
C GLY A 86 -8.32 1.32 -0.58
N VAL A 87 -7.98 2.59 -0.83
CA VAL A 87 -7.90 3.15 -2.19
C VAL A 87 -6.86 2.42 -3.03
N ILE A 88 -5.66 2.20 -2.49
CA ILE A 88 -4.60 1.50 -3.21
C ILE A 88 -5.00 0.04 -3.47
N SER A 89 -5.60 -0.65 -2.47
CA SER A 89 -6.12 -2.00 -2.62
C SER A 89 -7.15 -2.09 -3.74
N PHE A 90 -8.09 -1.14 -3.79
CA PHE A 90 -9.08 -1.05 -4.86
C PHE A 90 -8.41 -0.88 -6.23
N MET A 91 -7.40 0.00 -6.35
CA MET A 91 -6.68 0.22 -7.60
C MET A 91 -6.01 -1.07 -8.13
N VAL A 92 -5.37 -1.84 -7.24
CA VAL A 92 -4.71 -3.11 -7.60
C VAL A 92 -5.73 -4.15 -8.07
N LEU A 93 -6.87 -4.27 -7.37
CA LEU A 93 -7.94 -5.21 -7.75
C LEU A 93 -8.66 -4.79 -9.03
N TRP A 94 -8.83 -3.49 -9.26
CA TRP A 94 -9.47 -2.94 -10.46
C TRP A 94 -8.67 -3.20 -11.74
N PHE A 95 -7.34 -3.28 -11.61
CA PHE A 95 -6.42 -3.50 -12.71
C PHE A 95 -5.28 -4.46 -12.30
N PRO A 96 -5.53 -5.78 -12.28
CA PRO A 96 -4.60 -6.79 -11.77
C PRO A 96 -3.50 -7.10 -12.80
N HIS A 97 -2.60 -6.13 -13.01
CA HIS A 97 -1.49 -6.23 -13.92
C HIS A 97 -0.23 -6.72 -13.20
N TRP A 98 0.49 -7.67 -13.79
CA TRP A 98 1.63 -8.34 -13.14
C TRP A 98 2.70 -7.38 -12.63
N ILE A 99 3.04 -6.33 -13.40
CA ILE A 99 3.99 -5.32 -12.94
C ILE A 99 3.51 -4.64 -11.65
N VAL A 100 2.22 -4.27 -11.59
CA VAL A 100 1.63 -3.62 -10.42
C VAL A 100 1.64 -4.58 -9.23
N ILE A 101 1.21 -5.83 -9.44
CA ILE A 101 1.19 -6.88 -8.41
C ILE A 101 2.61 -7.11 -7.85
N SER A 102 3.62 -7.21 -8.71
CA SER A 102 5.01 -7.41 -8.28
C SER A 102 5.55 -6.23 -7.46
N PHE A 103 5.33 -4.99 -7.90
CA PHE A 103 5.70 -3.82 -7.10
C PHE A 103 4.99 -3.82 -5.75
N PHE A 104 3.72 -4.19 -5.73
CA PHE A 104 2.93 -4.24 -4.51
C PHE A 104 3.40 -5.30 -3.53
N ALA A 105 3.77 -6.48 -4.04
CA ALA A 105 4.34 -7.56 -3.25
C ALA A 105 5.68 -7.13 -2.61
N VAL A 106 6.57 -6.51 -3.39
CA VAL A 106 7.86 -6.01 -2.89
C VAL A 106 7.65 -4.91 -1.84
N ALA A 107 6.80 -3.93 -2.11
CA ALA A 107 6.50 -2.86 -1.16
C ALA A 107 5.90 -3.41 0.14
N SER A 108 5.01 -4.41 0.05
CA SER A 108 4.43 -5.08 1.22
C SER A 108 5.48 -5.84 2.03
N ALA A 109 6.42 -6.53 1.36
CA ALA A 109 7.51 -7.24 2.03
C ALA A 109 8.46 -6.27 2.75
N ILE A 110 8.79 -5.12 2.14
CA ILE A 110 9.55 -4.06 2.80
C ILE A 110 8.80 -3.54 4.02
N ASN A 111 7.49 -3.29 3.90
CA ASN A 111 6.67 -2.84 5.02
C ASN A 111 6.64 -3.86 6.17
N ALA A 112 6.58 -5.16 5.86
CA ALA A 112 6.69 -6.22 6.87
C ALA A 112 8.05 -6.21 7.60
N GLY A 113 9.13 -5.84 6.90
CA GLY A 113 10.45 -5.64 7.53
C GLY A 113 10.45 -4.45 8.51
N ILE A 114 9.78 -3.36 8.16
CA ILE A 114 9.61 -2.20 9.05
C ILE A 114 8.78 -2.60 10.29
N VAL A 115 7.68 -3.32 10.08
CA VAL A 115 6.86 -3.88 11.16
C VAL A 115 7.69 -4.70 12.13
N TYR A 116 8.48 -5.64 11.61
CA TYR A 116 9.35 -6.48 12.44
C TYR A 116 10.31 -5.64 13.27
N ASN A 117 10.98 -4.67 12.65
CA ASN A 117 11.90 -3.77 13.33
C ASN A 117 11.19 -2.96 14.43
N ASN A 118 9.99 -2.42 14.16
CA ASN A 118 9.21 -1.69 15.15
C ASN A 118 8.84 -2.56 16.35
N LEU A 119 8.44 -3.83 16.13
CA LEU A 119 8.12 -4.76 17.20
C LEU A 119 9.34 -5.11 18.07
N VAL A 120 10.52 -5.27 17.46
CA VAL A 120 11.79 -5.49 18.18
C VAL A 120 12.17 -4.27 19.02
N ILE A 121 12.09 -3.06 18.46
CA ILE A 121 12.38 -1.81 19.19
C ILE A 121 11.38 -1.62 20.35
N ALA A 122 10.12 -1.99 20.14
CA ALA A 122 9.09 -1.93 21.18
C ALA A 122 9.26 -2.99 22.28
N GLY A 123 10.16 -3.97 22.11
CA GLY A 123 10.34 -5.09 23.04
C GLY A 123 9.18 -6.09 23.04
N VAL A 124 8.39 -6.12 21.97
CA VAL A 124 7.28 -7.07 21.78
C VAL A 124 7.78 -8.40 21.23
N LEU A 125 8.88 -8.36 20.45
CA LEU A 125 9.65 -9.51 19.95
C LEU A 125 11.08 -9.41 20.47
#